data_AF-A0A7V9WM45-F1
#
_entry.id   AF-A0A7V9WM45-F1
#
_cell.length_a   1.000
_cell.length_b   1.000
_cell.length_c   1.000
_cell.angle_alpha   90.00
_cell.angle_beta   90.00
_cell.angle_gamma   90.00
#
_symmetry.space_group_name_H-M   'P 1'
#
loop_
_entity.id
_entity.type
_entity.pdbx_description
1 polymer ?
#
loop_
_entity_poly.entity_id
_entity_poly.type
_entity_poly.pdbx_seq_one_letter_code
_entity_poly.pdbx_strand_id
1 'polypeptide(L)'
;MTDFLDEKRKEIDARLKELRPLVDEYSRLEKAAEALAGVGSESAQRPSRRRASNGRKRSPGTGRRGRPPGSGKRARQAEELVNARPGITIPELAAAMDIQANYLYRVMPTLENEGKISKQGKGWHPGANAPEPSDSAAELSANASPTEA
;
A
#
# COMPACT_ATOMS: atom_id res chain seq x y z
N MET A 1 -17.08 32.76 -42.20
CA MET A 1 -16.90 33.44 -40.89
C MET A 1 -17.24 32.53 -39.72
N THR A 2 -18.13 31.55 -39.90
CA THR A 2 -18.48 30.54 -38.88
C THR A 2 -17.32 29.61 -38.54
N ASP A 3 -16.50 29.24 -39.52
CA ASP A 3 -15.41 28.26 -39.36
C ASP A 3 -14.36 28.70 -38.34
N PHE A 4 -14.05 30.00 -38.28
CA PHE A 4 -13.10 30.57 -37.31
C PHE A 4 -13.64 30.52 -35.87
N LEU A 5 -14.94 30.78 -35.66
CA LEU A 5 -15.54 30.70 -34.33
C LEU A 5 -15.58 29.25 -33.82
N ASP A 6 -15.80 28.31 -34.72
CA ASP A 6 -15.80 26.89 -34.39
C ASP A 6 -14.38 26.37 -34.10
N GLU A 7 -13.37 26.88 -34.82
CA GLU A 7 -11.96 26.64 -34.51
C GLU A 7 -11.57 27.17 -33.12
N LYS A 8 -11.94 28.42 -32.80
CA LYS A 8 -11.67 29.00 -31.47
C LYS A 8 -12.40 28.31 -30.34
N ARG A 9 -13.64 27.85 -30.56
CA ARG A 9 -14.35 27.02 -29.58
C ARG A 9 -13.61 25.72 -29.30
N LYS A 10 -13.12 25.03 -30.33
CA LYS A 10 -12.33 23.80 -30.17
C LYS A 10 -11.02 24.04 -29.42
N GLU A 11 -10.31 25.14 -29.72
CA GLU A 11 -9.09 25.52 -28.98
C GLU A 11 -9.37 25.78 -27.50
N ILE A 12 -10.46 26.49 -27.18
CA ILE A 12 -10.87 26.78 -25.80
C ILE A 12 -11.23 25.48 -25.08
N ASP A 13 -12.00 24.59 -25.71
CA ASP A 13 -12.38 23.31 -25.12
C ASP A 13 -11.17 22.40 -24.86
N ALA A 14 -10.17 22.43 -25.76
CA ALA A 14 -8.90 21.73 -25.55
C ALA A 14 -8.15 22.28 -24.34
N ARG A 15 -7.97 23.60 -24.26
CA ARG A 15 -7.36 24.29 -23.10
C ARG A 15 -8.11 23.99 -21.80
N LEU A 16 -9.43 23.97 -21.82
CA LEU A 16 -10.23 23.63 -20.64
C LEU A 16 -9.99 22.19 -20.20
N LYS A 17 -9.89 21.23 -21.12
CA LYS A 17 -9.59 19.83 -20.79
C LYS A 17 -8.19 19.67 -20.19
N GLU A 18 -7.20 20.42 -20.68
CA GLU A 18 -5.84 20.42 -20.14
C GLU A 18 -5.76 21.06 -18.74
N LEU A 19 -6.50 22.15 -18.52
CA LEU A 19 -6.46 22.89 -17.26
C LEU A 19 -7.27 22.25 -16.13
N ARG A 20 -8.36 21.55 -16.44
CA ARG A 20 -9.23 20.87 -15.45
C ARG A 20 -8.46 20.05 -14.40
N PRO A 21 -7.61 19.07 -14.77
CA PRO A 21 -6.90 18.27 -13.78
C PRO A 21 -5.91 19.07 -12.92
N LEU A 22 -5.34 20.15 -13.46
CA LEU A 22 -4.44 21.03 -12.71
C LEU A 22 -5.19 21.85 -11.66
N VAL A 23 -6.40 22.31 -11.98
CA VAL A 23 -7.28 23.01 -11.03
C VAL A 23 -7.75 22.05 -9.93
N ASP A 24 -8.12 20.81 -10.30
CA ASP A 24 -8.53 19.80 -9.31
C ASP A 24 -7.40 19.48 -8.32
N GLU A 25 -6.17 19.34 -8.82
CA GLU A 25 -5.00 19.10 -7.97
C GLU A 25 -4.68 20.33 -7.12
N TYR A 26 -4.76 21.55 -7.68
CA TYR A 26 -4.62 22.78 -6.91
C TYR A 26 -5.62 22.83 -5.75
N SER A 27 -6.90 22.59 -6.00
CA SER A 27 -7.92 22.57 -4.94
C SER A 27 -7.69 21.47 -3.91
N ARG A 28 -7.13 20.32 -4.31
CA ARG A 28 -6.73 19.27 -3.37
C ARG A 28 -5.58 19.72 -2.47
N LEU A 29 -4.56 20.34 -3.06
CA LEU A 29 -3.38 20.84 -2.33
C LEU A 29 -3.75 22.00 -1.40
N GLU A 30 -4.62 22.90 -1.84
CA GLU A 30 -5.14 24.00 -1.03
C GLU A 30 -5.85 23.47 0.24
N LYS A 31 -6.75 22.50 0.10
CA LYS A 31 -7.41 21.85 1.24
C LYS A 31 -6.43 21.15 2.18
N ALA A 32 -5.40 20.50 1.62
CA ALA A 32 -4.37 19.85 2.42
C ALA A 32 -3.55 20.89 3.21
N ALA A 33 -3.20 22.02 2.58
CA ALA A 33 -2.49 23.10 3.23
C ALA A 33 -3.31 23.74 4.36
N GLU A 34 -4.61 23.97 4.13
CA GLU A 34 -5.53 24.48 5.15
C GLU A 34 -5.65 23.53 6.34
N ALA A 35 -5.82 22.23 6.09
CA ALA A 35 -5.86 21.22 7.14
C ALA A 35 -4.56 21.20 7.96
N LEU A 36 -3.41 21.36 7.32
CA LEU A 36 -2.11 21.45 8.01
C LEU A 36 -1.95 22.75 8.80
N ALA A 37 -2.49 23.86 8.31
CA ALA A 37 -2.50 25.14 9.03
C ALA A 37 -3.36 25.06 10.31
N GLY A 38 -4.50 24.37 10.26
CA GLY A 38 -5.37 24.14 11.43
C GLY A 38 -4.69 23.32 12.54
N VAL A 39 -3.90 22.30 12.18
CA VAL A 39 -3.22 21.40 13.14
C VAL A 39 -2.21 22.13 14.07
N GLY A 40 -1.68 23.28 13.65
CA GLY A 40 -0.82 24.13 14.49
C GLY A 40 -1.58 25.03 15.48
N SER A 41 -2.81 25.41 15.15
CA SER A 41 -3.65 26.32 15.95
C SER A 41 -4.60 25.58 16.91
N GLU A 42 -4.95 24.33 16.61
CA GLU A 42 -6.01 23.58 17.31
C GLU A 42 -5.54 22.76 18.52
N SER A 43 -4.31 23.00 18.99
CA SER A 43 -3.85 22.51 20.29
C SER A 43 -4.57 23.18 21.49
N ALA A 44 -5.45 24.17 21.25
CA ALA A 44 -6.11 24.93 22.30
C ALA A 44 -7.61 24.61 22.56
N GLN A 45 -8.34 23.89 21.70
CA GLN A 45 -9.79 23.73 21.89
C GLN A 45 -10.29 22.29 21.72
N ARG A 46 -10.06 21.48 22.77
CA ARG A 46 -10.88 20.30 23.06
C ARG A 46 -12.12 20.69 23.88
N PRO A 47 -13.36 20.43 23.45
CA PRO A 47 -14.47 20.38 24.38
C PRO A 47 -14.41 19.07 25.18
N SER A 48 -13.95 19.19 26.43
CA SER A 48 -14.11 18.18 27.48
C SER A 48 -15.60 17.89 27.70
N ARG A 49 -16.08 16.73 27.25
CA ARG A 49 -17.38 16.17 27.63
C ARG A 49 -17.19 14.90 28.47
N ARG A 50 -17.10 15.19 29.78
CA ARG A 50 -17.66 14.53 30.98
C ARG A 50 -17.71 12.99 31.09
N ARG A 51 -17.31 12.58 32.29
CA ARG A 51 -17.23 11.25 32.93
C ARG A 51 -18.58 10.55 33.12
N ALA A 52 -18.53 9.21 33.08
CA ALA A 52 -19.13 8.19 33.97
C ALA A 52 -19.40 6.93 33.11
N SER A 53 -19.19 5.67 33.51
CA SER A 53 -19.17 5.05 34.83
C SER A 53 -18.48 3.66 34.75
N ASN A 54 -17.99 3.23 35.92
CA ASN A 54 -17.92 1.85 36.43
C ASN A 54 -17.37 0.71 35.53
N GLY A 55 -16.21 0.17 35.93
CA GLY A 55 -15.67 -1.07 35.38
C GLY A 55 -14.38 -1.50 36.08
N ARG A 56 -14.48 -1.92 37.34
CA ARG A 56 -13.42 -2.67 38.02
C ARG A 56 -13.16 -3.98 37.25
N LYS A 57 -12.01 -4.08 36.60
CA LYS A 57 -11.26 -5.33 36.45
C LYS A 57 -9.78 -5.00 36.34
N ARG A 58 -9.04 -5.28 37.42
CA ARG A 58 -7.59 -5.34 37.41
C ARG A 58 -7.19 -6.49 36.49
N SER A 59 -6.46 -6.18 35.42
CA SER A 59 -5.66 -7.17 34.70
C SER A 59 -4.23 -6.63 34.62
N PRO A 60 -3.21 -7.36 35.09
CA PRO A 60 -1.81 -6.97 34.97
C PRO A 60 -1.35 -7.32 33.55
N GLY A 61 -1.61 -6.42 32.61
CA GLY A 61 -1.20 -6.55 31.21
C GLY A 61 -0.54 -5.26 30.76
N THR A 62 0.78 -5.22 30.87
CA THR A 62 1.74 -4.32 30.23
C THR A 62 1.11 -3.13 29.48
N GLY A 63 1.12 -1.96 30.12
CA GLY A 63 0.78 -0.72 29.46
C GLY A 63 1.74 -0.44 28.30
N ARG A 64 1.24 -0.58 27.07
CA ARG A 64 1.62 0.25 25.91
C ARG A 64 0.39 0.48 25.02
N ARG A 65 -0.52 1.31 25.53
CA ARG A 65 -1.45 2.06 24.69
C ARG A 65 -0.62 3.16 24.02
N GLY A 66 -0.06 2.88 22.84
CA GLY A 66 0.77 3.85 22.13
C GLY A 66 1.16 3.36 20.74
N ARG A 67 0.54 3.98 19.73
CA ARG A 67 0.72 3.83 18.27
C ARG A 67 -0.16 2.74 17.63
N PRO A 68 -1.11 3.09 16.74
CA PRO A 68 -1.70 2.10 15.83
C PRO A 68 -0.57 1.42 15.05
N PRO A 69 -0.64 0.10 14.82
CA PRO A 69 0.45 -0.64 14.19
C PRO A 69 0.77 0.02 12.86
N GLY A 70 1.94 0.66 12.78
CA GLY A 70 2.44 1.33 11.58
C GLY A 70 2.82 0.36 10.47
N SER A 71 2.14 -0.78 10.40
CA SER A 71 2.41 -1.93 9.55
C SER A 71 1.69 -1.83 8.21
N GLY A 72 0.57 -1.11 8.10
CA GLY A 72 -0.31 -1.23 6.93
C GLY A 72 0.35 -1.03 5.55
N LYS A 73 1.08 0.07 5.33
CA LYS A 73 1.67 0.36 4.01
C LYS A 73 2.91 -0.47 3.71
N ARG A 74 3.81 -0.59 4.69
CA ARG A 74 5.09 -1.30 4.51
C ARG A 74 4.90 -2.82 4.55
N ALA A 75 3.94 -3.34 5.30
CA ALA A 75 3.60 -4.76 5.27
C ALA A 75 3.04 -5.16 3.90
N ARG A 76 2.12 -4.36 3.33
CA ARG A 76 1.63 -4.57 1.95
C ARG A 76 2.76 -4.55 0.92
N GLN A 77 3.70 -3.61 1.04
CA GLN A 77 4.85 -3.55 0.14
C GLN A 77 5.78 -4.77 0.31
N ALA A 78 5.93 -5.30 1.53
CA ALA A 78 6.69 -6.53 1.76
C ALA A 78 5.97 -7.76 1.17
N GLU A 79 4.64 -7.86 1.33
CA GLU A 79 3.82 -8.90 0.69
C GLU A 79 3.99 -8.87 -0.84
N GLU A 80 3.89 -7.69 -1.45
CA GLU A 80 4.02 -7.50 -2.90
C GLU A 80 5.40 -7.94 -3.42
N LEU A 81 6.47 -7.65 -2.69
CA LEU A 81 7.82 -8.08 -3.05
C LEU A 81 8.02 -9.60 -2.89
N VAL A 82 7.41 -10.22 -1.88
CA VAL A 82 7.43 -11.67 -1.71
C VAL A 82 6.65 -12.36 -2.84
N ASN A 83 5.53 -11.78 -3.27
CA ASN A 83 4.76 -12.28 -4.42
C ASN A 83 5.55 -12.14 -5.73
N ALA A 84 6.24 -11.02 -5.93
CA ALA A 84 7.04 -10.77 -7.13
C ALA A 84 8.34 -11.60 -7.18
N ARG A 85 8.90 -11.96 -6.02
CA ARG A 85 10.17 -12.70 -5.89
C ARG A 85 10.04 -13.79 -4.82
N PRO A 86 9.47 -14.96 -5.15
CA PRO A 86 9.38 -16.06 -4.20
C PRO A 86 10.78 -16.52 -3.79
N GLY A 87 10.97 -16.76 -2.50
CA GLY A 87 12.27 -17.13 -1.92
C GLY A 87 13.12 -15.94 -1.48
N ILE A 88 12.63 -14.70 -1.61
CA ILE A 88 13.38 -13.50 -1.19
C ILE A 88 13.71 -13.54 0.31
N THR A 89 14.93 -13.16 0.64
CA THR A 89 15.42 -13.15 2.02
C THR A 89 15.14 -11.80 2.71
N ILE A 90 15.20 -11.79 4.04
CA ILE A 90 15.04 -10.57 4.85
C ILE A 90 16.01 -9.43 4.43
N PRO A 91 17.33 -9.65 4.23
CA PRO A 91 18.22 -8.56 3.81
C PRO A 91 17.90 -8.03 2.39
N GLU A 92 17.43 -8.88 1.49
CA GLU A 92 17.04 -8.47 0.13
C GLU A 92 15.75 -7.65 0.14
N LEU A 93 14.76 -8.03 0.95
CA LEU A 93 13.56 -7.23 1.19
C LEU A 93 13.90 -5.86 1.79
N ALA A 94 14.83 -5.84 2.74
CA ALA A 94 15.28 -4.61 3.38
C ALA A 94 15.91 -3.64 2.35
N ALA A 95 16.78 -4.17 1.49
CA ALA A 95 17.41 -3.40 0.41
C ALA A 95 16.39 -2.92 -0.64
N ALA A 96 15.46 -3.78 -1.05
CA ALA A 96 14.46 -3.44 -2.07
C ALA A 96 13.46 -2.36 -1.62
N MET A 97 13.15 -2.30 -0.32
CA MET A 97 12.22 -1.33 0.24
C MET A 97 12.89 -0.07 0.81
N ASP A 98 14.23 -0.05 0.81
CA ASP A 98 15.06 0.94 1.50
C ASP A 98 14.66 1.10 2.99
N ILE A 99 14.64 -0.02 3.71
CA ILE A 99 14.30 -0.07 5.15
C ILE A 99 15.31 -0.91 5.92
N GLN A 100 15.31 -0.73 7.24
CA GLN A 100 16.14 -1.53 8.13
C GLN A 100 15.56 -2.93 8.33
N ALA A 101 16.42 -3.96 8.30
CA ALA A 101 16.02 -5.37 8.50
C ALA A 101 15.30 -5.61 9.85
N ASN A 102 15.64 -4.82 10.89
CA ASN A 102 14.95 -4.83 12.18
C ASN A 102 13.43 -4.65 12.06
N TYR A 103 12.99 -3.87 11.06
CA TYR A 103 11.57 -3.64 10.81
C TYR A 103 10.88 -4.90 10.26
N LEU A 104 11.54 -5.65 9.37
CA LEU A 104 10.99 -6.88 8.80
C LEU A 104 10.78 -7.97 9.85
N TYR A 105 11.64 -8.08 10.86
CA TYR A 105 11.41 -9.03 11.97
C TYR A 105 10.13 -8.76 12.77
N ARG A 106 9.57 -7.55 12.70
CA ARG A 106 8.29 -7.22 13.36
C ARG A 106 7.09 -7.46 12.46
N VAL A 107 7.28 -7.31 11.15
CA VAL A 107 6.19 -7.30 10.17
C VAL A 107 5.98 -8.69 9.57
N MET A 108 7.04 -9.41 9.23
CA MET A 108 6.94 -10.73 8.59
C MET A 108 6.18 -11.75 9.45
N PRO A 109 6.37 -11.85 10.79
CA PRO A 109 5.56 -12.75 11.61
C PRO A 109 4.07 -12.38 11.60
N THR A 110 3.74 -11.10 11.47
CA THR A 110 2.33 -10.67 11.38
C THR A 110 1.72 -11.11 10.05
N LEU A 111 2.46 -10.97 8.95
CA LEU A 111 2.04 -11.40 7.61
C LEU A 111 1.90 -12.92 7.48
N GLU A 112 2.76 -13.66 8.16
CA GLU A 112 2.69 -15.12 8.25
C GLU A 112 1.48 -15.57 9.07
N ASN A 113 1.22 -14.94 10.22
CA ASN A 113 0.02 -15.19 11.02
C ASN A 113 -1.28 -14.85 10.27
N GLU A 114 -1.24 -13.85 9.38
CA GLU A 114 -2.34 -13.49 8.49
C GLU A 114 -2.49 -14.45 7.28
N GLY A 115 -1.56 -15.39 7.09
CA GLY A 115 -1.59 -16.39 6.02
C GLY A 115 -1.19 -15.88 4.63
N LYS A 116 -0.60 -14.67 4.56
CA LYS A 116 -0.28 -14.00 3.29
C LYS A 116 1.08 -14.37 2.74
N ILE A 117 2.02 -14.71 3.62
CA ILE A 117 3.36 -15.19 3.26
C ILE A 117 3.67 -16.43 4.09
N SER A 118 4.54 -17.31 3.58
CA SER A 118 5.03 -18.47 4.29
C SER A 118 6.55 -18.47 4.31
N LYS A 119 7.14 -18.83 5.46
CA LYS A 119 8.60 -18.97 5.57
C LYS A 119 9.00 -20.36 5.06
N GLN A 120 9.85 -20.41 4.04
CA GLN A 120 10.44 -21.67 3.55
C GLN A 120 11.97 -21.56 3.63
N GLY A 121 12.57 -22.32 4.55
CA GLY A 121 14.01 -22.26 4.82
C GLY A 121 14.46 -20.85 5.22
N LYS A 122 15.30 -20.23 4.36
CA LYS A 122 15.85 -18.89 4.57
C LYS A 122 15.08 -17.78 3.82
N GLY A 123 14.17 -18.17 2.93
CA GLY A 123 13.39 -17.28 2.08
C GLY A 123 11.92 -17.19 2.48
N TRP A 124 11.24 -16.18 1.95
CA TRP A 124 9.81 -15.98 2.09
C TRP A 124 9.11 -16.25 0.78
N HIS A 125 8.00 -16.97 0.84
CA HIS A 125 7.17 -17.34 -0.31
C HIS A 125 5.77 -16.77 -0.13
N PRO A 126 5.01 -16.56 -1.22
CA PRO A 126 3.60 -16.25 -1.12
C PRO A 126 2.88 -17.32 -0.29
N GLY A 127 1.93 -16.89 0.54
CA GLY A 127 1.06 -17.78 1.29
C GLY A 127 0.02 -18.39 0.35
N ALA A 128 -0.59 -19.51 0.75
CA ALA A 128 -1.61 -20.21 -0.03
C ALA A 128 -2.89 -19.38 -0.30
N ASN A 129 -3.02 -18.20 0.30
CA ASN A 129 -4.12 -17.24 0.08
C ASN A 129 -3.71 -16.03 -0.79
N ALA A 130 -2.53 -16.07 -1.43
CA ALA A 130 -2.15 -15.06 -2.41
C ALA A 130 -2.91 -15.31 -3.72
N PRO A 131 -3.41 -14.27 -4.42
CA PRO A 131 -3.93 -14.44 -5.77
C PRO A 131 -2.79 -14.95 -6.65
N GLU A 132 -2.93 -16.19 -7.10
CA GLU A 132 -2.02 -16.90 -7.99
C GLU A 132 -1.49 -15.95 -9.09
N PRO A 133 -0.17 -15.67 -9.15
CA PRO A 133 0.41 -15.15 -10.37
C PRO A 133 0.36 -16.30 -11.38
N SER A 134 -0.60 -16.21 -12.27
CA SER A 134 -0.72 -17.02 -13.47
C SER A 134 0.54 -16.88 -14.32
N ASP A 135 1.57 -17.66 -14.02
CA ASP A 135 2.67 -17.98 -14.94
C ASP A 135 2.42 -19.39 -15.49
N SER A 136 1.43 -19.44 -16.38
CA SER A 136 1.31 -20.46 -17.42
C SER A 136 1.41 -19.74 -18.76
N ALA A 137 2.63 -19.48 -19.23
CA ALA A 137 2.90 -19.28 -20.67
C ALA A 137 4.42 -19.26 -20.94
N ALA A 138 4.88 -20.29 -21.66
CA ALA A 138 6.18 -20.49 -22.34
C ALA A 138 7.00 -21.64 -21.71
N GLU A 139 7.21 -22.81 -22.31
CA GLU A 139 7.02 -23.23 -23.69
C GLU A 139 6.69 -24.72 -23.78
N LEU A 140 5.68 -25.03 -24.60
CA LEU A 140 5.65 -26.24 -25.41
C LEU A 140 6.98 -26.33 -26.18
N SER A 141 7.81 -27.33 -25.86
CA SER A 141 8.68 -27.92 -26.87
C SER A 141 8.36 -29.41 -26.97
N ALA A 142 7.79 -29.70 -28.13
CA ALA A 142 7.50 -30.99 -28.71
C ALA A 142 8.36 -32.15 -28.23
N ASN A 143 7.71 -33.21 -27.76
CA ASN A 143 8.19 -34.57 -27.99
C ASN A 143 7.07 -35.41 -28.59
N ALA A 144 6.63 -34.98 -29.77
CA ALA A 144 6.09 -35.90 -30.77
C ALA A 144 7.24 -36.22 -31.73
N SER A 145 7.77 -37.43 -31.63
CA SER A 145 8.36 -38.11 -32.77
C SER A 145 7.95 -39.58 -32.71
N PRO A 146 7.29 -40.08 -33.77
CA PRO A 146 7.05 -41.50 -33.99
C PRO A 146 8.26 -42.09 -34.71
N THR A 147 8.85 -43.19 -34.23
CA THR A 147 9.77 -43.99 -35.04
C THR A 147 9.82 -45.45 -34.56
N GLU A 148 9.37 -46.33 -35.46
CA GLU A 148 9.77 -47.73 -35.73
C GLU A 148 10.02 -48.73 -34.59
N ALA A 149 9.25 -49.83 -34.60
CA ALA A 149 9.73 -51.16 -35.01
C ALA A 149 8.54 -52.08 -35.39
#